data_AF-A0ABD0VW49-F1
#
_entry.id   AF-A0ABD0VW49-F1
#
_cell.length_a   1.000
_cell.length_b   1.000
_cell.length_c   1.000
_cell.angle_alpha   90.00
_cell.angle_beta   90.00
_cell.angle_gamma   90.00
#
_symmetry.space_group_name_H-M   'P 1'
#
loop_
_entity.id
_entity.type
_entity.pdbx_description
1 polymer ?
#
loop_
_entity_poly.entity_id
_entity_poly.type
_entity_poly.pdbx_seq_one_letter_code
_entity_poly.pdbx_strand_id
1 'polypeptide(L)'
;MAKIENESAVKEGLEVYQRGMEKLKDSFPLELKDVSSEHQRLSSLATQTFMKRSFKDNEGIFMKCLEEHINKLFDGYLCQNQEASKKRCENLLSSLCAPMTEKIKKGFYAKSGGYELFSQDLEVIVKEYKMEAKKGVKAEDTLEEFLKQKFVDSKAILQADKKLTEKEKKIMEEREKSVLLAQVINTKEQKQQQLEEKMKAERRSNKERMKQMKEKMDEEIRLQREEAKRTMDSKLRVQADLLEKGFKEKADRMTKEMEDFRKKNKEAEKNSDQLFKNMIENMNKRHDETIKLMMRQHSEQMNVIMSMPRPESDSSSLILCLLLAGLGGGSLGSGSCSFPCSC
;
A
#
# COMPACT_ATOMS: atom_id res chain seq x y z
N MET A 1 11.69 32.95 -10.33
CA MET A 1 10.77 32.29 -11.28
C MET A 1 10.64 30.79 -11.00
N ALA A 2 11.71 30.00 -11.15
CA ALA A 2 11.66 28.53 -10.93
C ALA A 2 11.04 28.11 -9.58
N LYS A 3 11.45 28.73 -8.47
CA LYS A 3 10.89 28.45 -7.14
C LYS A 3 9.36 28.59 -7.09
N ILE A 4 8.82 29.72 -7.53
CA ILE A 4 7.38 30.02 -7.51
C ILE A 4 6.62 29.02 -8.40
N GLU A 5 7.16 28.73 -9.58
CA GLU A 5 6.53 27.78 -10.51
C GLU A 5 6.54 26.36 -9.93
N ASN A 6 7.64 25.93 -9.32
CA ASN A 6 7.76 24.61 -8.71
C ASN A 6 6.84 24.49 -7.48
N GLU A 7 6.70 25.53 -6.66
CA GLU A 7 5.72 25.56 -5.56
C GLU A 7 4.28 25.44 -6.08
N SER A 8 3.96 26.13 -7.19
CA SER A 8 2.66 25.99 -7.85
C SER A 8 2.45 24.58 -8.41
N ALA A 9 3.48 23.98 -9.01
CA ALA A 9 3.43 22.63 -9.56
C ALA A 9 3.20 21.58 -8.45
N VAL A 10 3.78 21.76 -7.26
CA VAL A 10 3.51 20.88 -6.11
C VAL A 10 2.04 20.96 -5.72
N LYS A 11 1.50 22.17 -5.57
CA LYS A 11 0.07 22.36 -5.22
C LYS A 11 -0.85 21.70 -6.23
N GLU A 12 -0.61 21.91 -7.51
CA GLU A 12 -1.42 21.35 -8.59
C GLU A 12 -1.37 19.82 -8.61
N GLY A 13 -0.18 19.22 -8.43
CA GLY A 13 -0.03 17.78 -8.28
C GLY A 13 -0.81 17.22 -7.07
N LEU A 14 -0.73 17.90 -5.93
CA LEU A 14 -1.47 17.49 -4.72
C LEU A 14 -2.98 17.61 -4.87
N GLU A 15 -3.48 18.65 -5.53
CA GLU A 15 -4.91 18.80 -5.81
C GLU A 15 -5.43 17.66 -6.68
N VAL A 16 -4.68 17.27 -7.71
CA VAL A 16 -5.03 16.14 -8.57
C VAL A 16 -5.08 14.83 -7.77
N TYR A 17 -4.07 14.59 -6.93
CA TYR A 17 -4.04 13.42 -6.06
C TYR A 17 -5.24 13.39 -5.10
N GLN A 18 -5.46 14.49 -4.38
CA GLN A 18 -6.49 14.59 -3.36
C GLN A 18 -7.89 14.45 -3.96
N ARG A 19 -8.19 15.11 -5.08
CA ARG A 19 -9.48 14.94 -5.77
C ARG A 19 -9.74 13.48 -6.15
N GLY A 20 -8.71 12.78 -6.62
CA GLY A 20 -8.80 11.36 -6.95
C GLY A 20 -9.09 10.48 -5.73
N MET A 21 -8.39 10.72 -4.62
CA MET A 21 -8.56 9.95 -3.40
C MET A 21 -9.89 10.24 -2.70
N GLU A 22 -10.38 11.48 -2.72
CA GLU A 22 -11.72 11.81 -2.21
C GLU A 22 -12.82 11.08 -2.99
N LYS A 23 -12.68 10.96 -4.33
CA LYS A 23 -13.62 10.15 -5.12
C LYS A 23 -13.53 8.66 -4.77
N LEU A 24 -12.33 8.14 -4.52
CA LEU A 24 -12.14 6.74 -4.13
C LEU A 24 -12.77 6.44 -2.77
N LYS A 25 -12.71 7.40 -1.86
CA LYS A 25 -13.23 7.30 -0.49
C LYS A 25 -14.73 6.98 -0.44
N ASP A 26 -15.50 7.39 -1.45
CA ASP A 26 -16.93 7.04 -1.59
C ASP A 26 -17.17 5.51 -1.67
N SER A 27 -16.14 4.74 -2.03
CA SER A 27 -16.20 3.28 -2.17
C SER A 27 -15.66 2.53 -0.94
N PHE A 28 -15.24 3.22 0.12
CA PHE A 28 -14.74 2.55 1.33
C PHE A 28 -15.86 1.74 2.03
N PRO A 29 -15.54 0.57 2.64
CA PRO A 29 -14.20 -0.03 2.74
C PRO A 29 -13.80 -0.85 1.50
N LEU A 30 -12.51 -0.81 1.18
CA LEU A 30 -11.87 -1.52 0.08
C LEU A 30 -10.76 -2.46 0.59
N GLU A 31 -10.42 -3.47 -0.20
CA GLU A 31 -9.25 -4.31 0.04
C GLU A 31 -7.96 -3.51 -0.17
N LEU A 32 -6.88 -3.90 0.50
CA LEU A 32 -5.63 -3.15 0.47
C LEU A 32 -5.07 -3.03 -0.95
N LYS A 33 -5.03 -4.13 -1.70
CA LYS A 33 -4.62 -4.16 -3.11
C LYS A 33 -5.35 -3.12 -3.98
N ASP A 34 -6.63 -2.87 -3.72
CA ASP A 34 -7.45 -1.97 -4.54
C ASP A 34 -7.11 -0.52 -4.21
N VAL A 35 -7.02 -0.19 -2.92
CA VAL A 35 -6.62 1.15 -2.43
C VAL A 35 -5.18 1.48 -2.84
N SER A 36 -4.26 0.52 -2.73
CA SER A 36 -2.86 0.69 -3.14
C SER A 36 -2.71 0.87 -4.65
N SER A 37 -3.52 0.17 -5.46
CA SER A 37 -3.49 0.33 -6.92
C SER A 37 -3.97 1.72 -7.36
N GLU A 38 -5.05 2.21 -6.75
CA GLU A 38 -5.52 3.57 -7.02
C GLU A 38 -4.56 4.65 -6.52
N HIS A 39 -3.96 4.45 -5.34
CA HIS A 39 -2.88 5.31 -4.87
C HIS A 39 -1.72 5.39 -5.86
N GLN A 40 -1.28 4.24 -6.39
CA GLN A 40 -0.20 4.20 -7.38
C GLN A 40 -0.58 5.00 -8.63
N ARG A 41 -1.79 4.80 -9.16
CA ARG A 41 -2.30 5.50 -10.34
C ARG A 41 -2.38 7.01 -10.11
N LEU A 42 -2.92 7.44 -8.96
CA LEU A 42 -3.09 8.85 -8.62
C LEU A 42 -1.76 9.53 -8.30
N SER A 43 -0.84 8.84 -7.62
CA SER A 43 0.51 9.32 -7.35
C SER A 43 1.27 9.56 -8.66
N SER A 44 1.21 8.60 -9.59
CA SER A 44 1.79 8.73 -10.94
C SER A 44 1.22 9.92 -11.71
N LEU A 45 -0.09 10.14 -11.63
CA LEU A 45 -0.75 11.28 -12.27
C LEU A 45 -0.35 12.62 -11.63
N ALA A 46 -0.21 12.66 -10.30
CA ALA A 46 0.24 13.85 -9.58
C ALA A 46 1.69 14.20 -9.92
N THR A 47 2.58 13.20 -9.98
CA THR A 47 3.96 13.37 -10.45
C THR A 47 3.98 13.89 -11.88
N GLN A 48 3.20 13.31 -12.80
CA GLN A 48 3.13 13.79 -14.17
C GLN A 48 2.65 15.25 -14.27
N THR A 49 1.64 15.61 -13.45
CA THR A 49 1.10 16.97 -13.39
C THR A 49 2.18 17.95 -12.91
N PHE A 50 2.86 17.62 -11.83
CA PHE A 50 4.01 18.39 -11.34
C PHE A 50 5.09 18.53 -12.42
N MET A 51 5.45 17.43 -13.10
CA MET A 51 6.52 17.42 -14.09
C MET A 51 6.26 18.32 -15.30
N LYS A 52 5.01 18.48 -15.73
CA LYS A 52 4.66 19.36 -16.85
C LYS A 52 4.97 20.83 -16.61
N ARG A 53 5.02 21.23 -15.35
CA ARG A 53 5.09 22.65 -14.94
C ARG A 53 6.38 22.98 -14.21
N SER A 54 6.96 22.02 -13.49
CA SER A 54 8.21 22.23 -12.76
C SER A 54 9.40 22.35 -13.71
N PHE A 55 10.39 23.16 -13.34
CA PHE A 55 11.64 23.28 -14.07
C PHE A 55 12.79 23.68 -13.12
N LYS A 56 14.02 23.28 -13.46
CA LYS A 56 15.24 23.59 -12.68
C LYS A 56 15.14 23.19 -11.19
N ASP A 57 14.45 22.09 -10.88
CA ASP A 57 14.45 21.48 -9.54
C ASP A 57 15.70 20.60 -9.38
N ASN A 58 16.91 21.16 -9.50
CA ASN A 58 18.13 20.37 -9.64
C ASN A 58 18.48 19.50 -8.41
N GLU A 59 17.99 19.88 -7.24
CA GLU A 59 18.19 19.17 -5.97
C GLU A 59 17.01 18.24 -5.63
N GLY A 60 15.93 18.27 -6.42
CA GLY A 60 14.74 17.44 -6.22
C GLY A 60 13.94 17.81 -4.97
N ILE A 61 14.09 19.04 -4.49
CA ILE A 61 13.46 19.50 -3.24
C ILE A 61 11.93 19.54 -3.41
N PHE A 62 11.45 20.01 -4.55
CA PHE A 62 10.02 20.14 -4.79
C PHE A 62 9.39 18.79 -5.14
N MET A 63 10.08 17.95 -5.90
CA MET A 63 9.68 16.56 -6.09
C MET A 63 9.57 15.82 -4.75
N LYS A 64 10.59 15.91 -3.90
CA LYS A 64 10.57 15.32 -2.56
C LYS A 64 9.39 15.85 -1.73
N CYS A 65 9.14 17.16 -1.77
CA CYS A 65 8.02 17.77 -1.08
C CYS A 65 6.68 17.17 -1.54
N LEU A 66 6.47 17.01 -2.85
CA LEU A 66 5.28 16.36 -3.40
C LEU A 66 5.12 14.92 -2.90
N GLU A 67 6.20 14.13 -2.92
CA GLU A 67 6.20 12.74 -2.44
C GLU A 67 5.78 12.64 -0.97
N GLU A 68 6.39 13.44 -0.10
CA GLU A 68 6.14 13.42 1.34
C GLU A 68 4.68 13.78 1.67
N HIS A 69 4.11 14.75 0.95
CA HIS A 69 2.72 15.13 1.11
C HIS A 69 1.75 14.06 0.59
N ILE A 70 2.04 13.45 -0.56
CA ILE A 70 1.25 12.32 -1.10
C ILE A 70 1.24 11.15 -0.11
N ASN A 71 2.40 10.79 0.45
CA ASN A 71 2.52 9.70 1.41
C ASN A 71 1.71 10.00 2.68
N LYS A 72 1.83 11.22 3.22
CA LYS A 72 1.06 11.65 4.38
C LYS A 72 -0.45 11.62 4.13
N LEU A 73 -0.90 12.08 2.96
CA LEU A 73 -2.31 12.00 2.57
C LEU A 73 -2.75 10.54 2.45
N PHE A 74 -1.94 9.68 1.82
CA PHE A 74 -2.22 8.27 1.66
C PHE A 74 -2.40 7.56 3.01
N ASP A 75 -1.51 7.81 3.98
CA ASP A 75 -1.66 7.28 5.34
C ASP A 75 -2.99 7.69 5.97
N GLY A 76 -3.40 8.95 5.78
CA GLY A 76 -4.71 9.45 6.22
C GLY A 76 -5.89 8.71 5.59
N TYR A 77 -5.88 8.50 4.28
CA TYR A 77 -6.93 7.75 3.58
C TYR A 77 -6.92 6.27 3.96
N LEU A 78 -5.76 5.67 4.18
CA LEU A 78 -5.65 4.30 4.63
C LEU A 78 -6.25 4.11 6.02
N CYS A 79 -6.01 5.05 6.95
CA CYS A 79 -6.67 5.07 8.25
C CYS A 79 -8.19 5.18 8.12
N GLN A 80 -8.70 6.03 7.22
CA GLN A 80 -10.14 6.15 6.97
C GLN A 80 -10.73 4.86 6.38
N ASN A 81 -10.02 4.19 5.47
CA ASN A 81 -10.44 2.90 4.92
C ASN A 81 -10.47 1.80 5.99
N GLN A 82 -9.47 1.78 6.88
CA GLN A 82 -9.43 0.87 8.02
C GLN A 82 -10.59 1.10 8.98
N GLU A 83 -10.92 2.36 9.29
CA GLU A 83 -12.05 2.71 10.16
C GLU A 83 -13.39 2.30 9.55
N ALA A 84 -13.58 2.57 8.25
CA ALA A 84 -14.77 2.12 7.52
C ALA A 84 -14.91 0.59 7.52
N SER A 85 -13.79 -0.13 7.35
CA SER A 85 -13.75 -1.59 7.39
C SER A 85 -14.10 -2.12 8.77
N LYS A 86 -13.50 -1.55 9.82
CA LYS A 86 -13.79 -1.89 11.21
C LYS A 86 -15.27 -1.70 11.52
N LYS A 87 -15.81 -0.50 11.27
CA LYS A 87 -17.21 -0.17 11.50
C LYS A 87 -18.17 -1.11 10.78
N ARG A 88 -17.86 -1.47 9.52
CA ARG A 88 -18.66 -2.44 8.78
C ARG A 88 -18.65 -3.82 9.44
N CYS A 89 -17.47 -4.31 9.83
CA CYS A 89 -17.31 -5.60 10.48
C CYS A 89 -18.01 -5.65 11.85
N GLU A 90 -17.90 -4.59 12.65
CA GLU A 90 -18.58 -4.47 13.94
C GLU A 90 -20.10 -4.48 13.80
N ASN A 91 -20.64 -3.73 12.82
CA ASN A 91 -22.07 -3.72 12.53
C ASN A 91 -22.59 -5.10 12.09
N LEU A 92 -21.83 -5.77 11.22
CA LEU A 92 -22.16 -7.12 10.77
C LEU A 92 -22.17 -8.11 11.93
N LEU A 93 -21.12 -8.15 12.74
CA LEU A 93 -21.04 -9.04 13.90
C LEU A 93 -22.13 -8.72 14.93
N SER A 94 -22.44 -7.44 15.16
CA SER A 94 -23.53 -7.02 16.04
C SER A 94 -24.87 -7.54 15.55
N SER A 95 -25.13 -7.47 14.25
CA SER A 95 -26.35 -8.00 13.63
C SER A 95 -26.43 -9.53 13.74
N LEU A 96 -25.37 -10.24 13.37
CA LEU A 96 -25.31 -11.70 13.44
C LEU A 96 -25.43 -12.21 14.89
N CYS A 97 -24.84 -11.50 15.84
CA CYS A 97 -24.85 -11.86 17.26
C CYS A 97 -26.11 -11.41 18.01
N ALA A 98 -26.97 -10.57 17.43
CA ALA A 98 -28.14 -10.04 18.13
C ALA A 98 -29.07 -11.14 18.71
N PRO A 99 -29.42 -12.22 17.97
CA PRO A 99 -30.23 -13.30 18.52
C PRO A 99 -29.55 -14.02 19.69
N MET A 100 -28.24 -14.27 19.60
CA MET A 100 -27.46 -14.89 20.68
C MET A 100 -27.44 -13.99 21.92
N THR A 101 -27.22 -12.67 21.76
CA THR A 101 -27.19 -11.71 22.88
C THR A 101 -28.52 -11.71 23.65
N GLU A 102 -29.65 -11.81 22.95
CA GLU A 102 -30.97 -11.93 23.59
C GLU A 102 -31.15 -13.27 24.32
N LYS A 103 -30.65 -14.38 23.75
CA LYS A 103 -30.61 -15.67 24.45
C LYS A 103 -29.79 -15.60 25.74
N ILE A 104 -28.63 -14.93 25.73
CA ILE A 104 -27.78 -14.70 26.93
C ILE A 104 -28.57 -13.94 27.99
N LYS A 105 -29.16 -12.78 27.65
CA LYS A 105 -29.92 -11.94 28.60
C LYS A 105 -31.08 -12.68 29.26
N LYS A 106 -31.77 -13.54 28.51
CA LYS A 106 -32.89 -14.35 29.02
C LYS A 106 -32.43 -15.58 29.82
N GLY A 107 -31.13 -15.78 30.00
CA GLY A 107 -30.58 -16.95 30.70
C GLY A 107 -30.79 -18.26 29.94
N PHE A 108 -30.98 -18.23 28.61
CA PHE A 108 -31.27 -19.43 27.81
C PHE A 108 -30.17 -20.49 27.91
N TYR A 109 -28.91 -20.05 28.03
CA TYR A 109 -27.75 -20.93 28.19
C TYR A 109 -27.44 -21.28 29.65
N ALA A 110 -28.15 -20.70 30.63
CA ALA A 110 -27.97 -20.98 32.06
C ALA A 110 -28.73 -22.25 32.48
N LYS A 111 -28.56 -23.34 31.71
CA LYS A 111 -29.18 -24.65 31.91
C LYS A 111 -28.18 -25.77 31.69
N SER A 112 -28.51 -26.97 32.15
CA SER A 112 -27.71 -28.18 31.86
C SER A 112 -27.60 -28.40 30.34
N GLY A 113 -26.37 -28.47 29.82
CA GLY A 113 -26.05 -28.55 28.40
C GLY A 113 -26.10 -27.21 27.65
N GLY A 114 -26.17 -26.08 28.36
CA GLY A 114 -26.22 -24.75 27.77
C GLY A 114 -24.93 -24.34 27.06
N TYR A 115 -23.77 -24.85 27.49
CA TYR A 115 -22.49 -24.55 26.85
C TYR A 115 -22.42 -25.06 25.40
N GLU A 116 -22.92 -26.27 25.16
CA GLU A 116 -22.95 -26.89 23.84
C GLU A 116 -23.81 -26.06 22.86
N LEU A 117 -24.97 -25.60 23.32
CA LEU A 117 -25.86 -24.74 22.54
C LEU A 117 -25.24 -23.37 22.25
N PHE A 118 -24.54 -22.78 23.22
CA PHE A 118 -23.82 -21.52 23.03
C PHE A 118 -22.73 -21.66 21.97
N SER A 119 -21.95 -22.74 22.08
CA SER A 119 -20.86 -23.05 21.15
C SER A 119 -21.39 -23.17 19.72
N GLN A 120 -22.46 -23.95 19.51
CA GLN A 120 -23.11 -24.12 18.20
C GLN A 120 -23.59 -22.79 17.60
N ASP A 121 -24.28 -21.96 18.39
CA ASP A 121 -24.72 -20.64 17.94
C ASP A 121 -23.51 -19.75 17.55
N LEU A 122 -22.39 -19.86 18.27
CA LEU A 122 -21.16 -19.11 17.96
C LEU A 122 -20.51 -19.60 16.66
N GLU A 123 -20.51 -20.92 16.41
CA GLU A 123 -19.96 -21.47 15.16
C GLU A 123 -20.72 -20.95 13.94
N VAL A 124 -22.06 -20.87 14.04
CA VAL A 124 -22.92 -20.32 12.98
C VAL A 124 -22.58 -18.86 12.71
N ILE A 125 -22.48 -18.03 13.75
CA ILE A 125 -22.13 -16.61 13.62
C ILE A 125 -20.77 -16.43 12.93
N VAL A 126 -19.74 -17.16 13.36
CA VAL A 126 -18.40 -17.08 12.77
C VAL A 126 -18.40 -17.52 11.32
N LYS A 127 -19.13 -18.60 10.99
CA LYS A 127 -19.26 -19.09 9.62
C LYS A 127 -19.94 -18.06 8.71
N GLU A 128 -21.08 -17.50 9.14
CA GLU A 128 -21.81 -16.46 8.40
C GLU A 128 -20.96 -15.21 8.21
N TYR A 129 -20.26 -14.77 9.26
CA TYR A 129 -19.33 -13.66 9.17
C TYR A 129 -18.22 -13.92 8.13
N LYS A 130 -17.62 -15.11 8.12
CA LYS A 130 -16.55 -15.46 7.17
C LYS A 130 -17.04 -15.48 5.72
N MET A 131 -18.26 -15.92 5.46
CA MET A 131 -18.86 -15.96 4.11
C MET A 131 -19.16 -14.58 3.53
N GLU A 132 -19.38 -13.57 4.37
CA GLU A 132 -19.75 -12.23 3.90
C GLU A 132 -18.64 -11.57 3.05
N ALA A 133 -18.99 -11.03 1.88
CA ALA A 133 -18.00 -10.39 1.01
C ALA A 133 -17.69 -8.95 1.45
N LYS A 134 -16.55 -8.41 0.99
CA LYS A 134 -16.19 -6.98 1.09
C LYS A 134 -16.00 -6.44 2.52
N LYS A 135 -15.60 -7.28 3.48
CA LYS A 135 -15.32 -6.85 4.87
C LYS A 135 -14.16 -5.85 4.96
N GLY A 136 -13.22 -5.90 4.00
CA GLY A 136 -12.06 -5.01 3.93
C GLY A 136 -10.94 -5.41 4.89
N VAL A 137 -9.98 -4.50 5.03
CA VAL A 137 -8.68 -4.75 5.68
C VAL A 137 -8.72 -5.07 7.19
N LYS A 138 -9.86 -4.89 7.87
CA LYS A 138 -10.04 -5.12 9.31
C LYS A 138 -10.86 -6.37 9.67
N ALA A 139 -11.18 -7.22 8.69
CA ALA A 139 -12.02 -8.39 8.90
C ALA A 139 -11.53 -9.33 10.02
N GLU A 140 -10.25 -9.73 10.00
CA GLU A 140 -9.71 -10.68 11.00
C GLU A 140 -9.42 -9.99 12.34
N ASP A 141 -8.98 -8.73 12.32
CA ASP A 141 -8.78 -7.91 13.53
C ASP A 141 -10.09 -7.81 14.34
N THR A 142 -11.21 -7.46 13.69
CA THR A 142 -12.51 -7.31 14.37
C THR A 142 -13.07 -8.66 14.82
N LEU A 143 -12.85 -9.74 14.06
CA LEU A 143 -13.25 -11.08 14.46
C LEU A 143 -12.47 -11.56 15.70
N GLU A 144 -11.18 -11.28 15.76
CA GLU A 144 -10.34 -11.58 16.93
C GLU A 144 -10.86 -10.88 18.19
N GLU A 145 -11.15 -9.58 18.11
CA GLU A 145 -11.73 -8.81 19.23
C GLU A 145 -13.08 -9.39 19.67
N PHE A 146 -13.96 -9.72 18.72
CA PHE A 146 -15.24 -10.34 18.99
C PHE A 146 -15.10 -11.70 19.70
N LEU A 147 -14.22 -12.58 19.23
CA LEU A 147 -14.00 -13.90 19.84
C LEU A 147 -13.42 -13.78 21.26
N LYS A 148 -12.53 -12.80 21.51
CA LYS A 148 -12.04 -12.52 22.87
C LYS A 148 -13.17 -12.13 23.83
N GLN A 149 -14.12 -11.32 23.36
CA GLN A 149 -15.30 -10.96 24.17
C GLN A 149 -16.18 -12.19 24.43
N LYS A 150 -16.46 -12.99 23.38
CA LYS A 150 -17.30 -14.19 23.51
C LYS A 150 -16.68 -15.27 24.37
N PHE A 151 -15.36 -15.36 24.44
CA PHE A 151 -14.65 -16.26 25.35
C PHE A 151 -14.99 -15.97 26.82
N VAL A 152 -15.17 -14.70 27.20
CA VAL A 152 -15.58 -14.33 28.57
C VAL A 152 -16.99 -14.82 28.88
N ASP A 153 -17.93 -14.61 27.93
CA ASP A 153 -19.30 -15.12 28.03
C ASP A 153 -19.31 -16.66 28.15
N SER A 154 -18.54 -17.32 27.28
CA SER A 154 -18.44 -18.79 27.20
C SER A 154 -17.93 -19.38 28.51
N LYS A 155 -16.89 -18.79 29.11
CA LYS A 155 -16.34 -19.22 30.38
C LYS A 155 -17.38 -19.20 31.50
N ALA A 156 -18.21 -18.15 31.58
CA ALA A 156 -19.27 -18.07 32.58
C ALA A 156 -20.33 -19.16 32.38
N ILE A 157 -20.74 -19.41 31.13
CA ILE A 157 -21.72 -20.45 30.77
C ILE A 157 -21.16 -21.84 31.08
N LEU A 158 -19.91 -22.11 30.70
CA LEU A 158 -19.22 -23.38 30.94
C LEU A 158 -19.14 -23.72 32.43
N GLN A 159 -18.85 -22.73 33.27
CA GLN A 159 -18.79 -22.91 34.72
C GLN A 159 -20.17 -23.21 35.32
N ALA A 160 -21.23 -22.56 34.84
CA ALA A 160 -22.60 -22.78 35.29
C ALA A 160 -23.22 -24.11 34.81
N ASP A 161 -22.70 -24.71 33.74
CA ASP A 161 -23.24 -25.94 33.16
C ASP A 161 -23.01 -27.15 34.08
N LYS A 162 -24.08 -27.86 34.45
CA LYS A 162 -24.06 -29.05 35.31
C LYS A 162 -24.01 -30.37 34.54
N LYS A 163 -24.15 -30.35 33.22
CA LYS A 163 -24.04 -31.54 32.35
C LYS A 163 -22.61 -32.05 32.27
N LEU A 164 -21.64 -31.13 32.37
CA LEU A 164 -20.22 -31.40 32.18
C LEU A 164 -19.50 -31.62 33.50
N THR A 165 -18.63 -32.62 33.54
CA THR A 165 -17.67 -32.84 34.63
C THR A 165 -16.56 -31.80 34.59
N GLU A 166 -15.86 -31.61 35.72
CA GLU A 166 -14.74 -30.68 35.81
C GLU A 166 -13.61 -30.99 34.80
N LYS A 167 -13.41 -32.28 34.47
CA LYS A 167 -12.43 -32.69 33.45
C LYS A 167 -12.87 -32.27 32.05
N GLU A 168 -14.15 -32.47 31.71
CA GLU A 168 -14.70 -32.06 30.41
C GLU A 168 -14.69 -30.53 30.26
N LYS A 169 -14.98 -29.79 31.33
CA LYS A 169 -14.90 -28.31 31.31
C LYS A 169 -13.51 -27.82 30.97
N LYS A 170 -12.46 -28.41 31.55
CA LYS A 170 -11.06 -28.07 31.19
C LYS A 170 -10.79 -28.32 29.72
N ILE A 171 -11.13 -29.52 29.22
CA ILE A 171 -10.98 -29.87 27.80
C ILE A 171 -11.65 -28.84 26.88
N MET A 172 -12.88 -28.38 27.20
CA MET A 172 -13.56 -27.36 26.41
C MET A 172 -12.87 -25.99 26.48
N GLU A 173 -12.39 -25.57 27.66
CA GLU A 173 -11.63 -24.33 27.82
C GLU A 173 -10.31 -24.36 27.02
N GLU A 174 -9.60 -25.49 27.01
CA GLU A 174 -8.40 -25.70 26.19
C GLU A 174 -8.72 -25.63 24.68
N ARG A 175 -9.83 -26.20 24.24
CA ARG A 175 -10.29 -26.10 22.82
C ARG A 175 -10.59 -24.66 22.41
N GLU A 176 -11.26 -23.89 23.25
CA GLU A 176 -11.52 -22.47 22.97
C GLU A 176 -10.22 -21.64 22.91
N LYS A 177 -9.26 -21.93 23.79
CA LYS A 177 -7.92 -21.31 23.72
C LYS A 177 -7.24 -21.64 22.39
N SER A 178 -7.36 -22.87 21.88
CA SER A 178 -6.83 -23.27 20.57
C SER A 178 -7.49 -22.50 19.42
N VAL A 179 -8.81 -22.33 19.45
CA VAL A 179 -9.58 -21.51 18.49
C VAL A 179 -9.11 -20.05 18.50
N LEU A 180 -8.98 -19.45 19.69
CA LEU A 180 -8.54 -18.06 19.81
C LEU A 180 -7.10 -17.88 19.31
N LEU A 181 -6.21 -18.82 19.63
CA LEU A 181 -4.85 -18.85 19.14
C LEU A 181 -4.79 -18.93 17.61
N ALA A 182 -5.60 -19.80 16.99
CA ALA A 182 -5.70 -19.90 15.54
C ALA A 182 -6.17 -18.57 14.90
N GLN A 183 -7.14 -17.89 15.51
CA GLN A 183 -7.57 -16.56 15.03
C GLN A 183 -6.45 -15.52 15.15
N VAL A 184 -5.71 -15.48 16.27
CA VAL A 184 -4.59 -14.54 16.44
C VAL A 184 -3.51 -14.77 15.37
N ILE A 185 -3.23 -16.03 15.03
CA ILE A 185 -2.29 -16.38 13.95
C ILE A 185 -2.84 -15.86 12.60
N ASN A 186 -4.10 -16.13 12.27
CA ASN A 186 -4.75 -15.62 11.05
C ASN A 186 -4.66 -14.09 10.94
N THR A 187 -4.98 -13.36 12.01
CA THR A 187 -4.86 -11.89 12.02
C THR A 187 -3.44 -11.43 11.77
N LYS A 188 -2.43 -12.10 12.34
CA LYS A 188 -1.01 -11.78 12.13
C LYS A 188 -0.56 -12.07 10.70
N GLU A 189 -0.97 -13.20 10.13
CA GLU A 189 -0.69 -13.54 8.73
C GLU A 189 -1.34 -12.55 7.75
N GLN A 190 -2.58 -12.11 8.02
CA GLN A 190 -3.22 -11.07 7.22
C GLN A 190 -2.41 -9.76 7.25
N LYS A 191 -1.95 -9.33 8.44
CA LYS A 191 -1.09 -8.12 8.59
C LYS A 191 0.22 -8.26 7.83
N GLN A 192 0.80 -9.47 7.82
CA GLN A 192 2.01 -9.76 7.07
C GLN A 192 1.77 -9.66 5.56
N GLN A 193 0.71 -10.28 5.05
CA GLN A 193 0.33 -10.20 3.63
C GLN A 193 0.10 -8.73 3.22
N GLN A 194 -0.58 -7.96 4.08
CA GLN A 194 -0.79 -6.53 3.86
C GLN A 194 0.53 -5.76 3.78
N LEU A 195 1.50 -6.07 4.64
CA LEU A 195 2.83 -5.44 4.58
C LEU A 195 3.59 -5.82 3.30
N GLU A 196 3.46 -7.06 2.84
CA GLU A 196 4.04 -7.50 1.57
C GLU A 196 3.42 -6.78 0.36
N GLU A 197 2.09 -6.62 0.35
CA GLU A 197 1.39 -5.84 -0.68
C GLU A 197 1.86 -4.39 -0.70
N LYS A 198 2.02 -3.75 0.47
CA LYS A 198 2.57 -2.39 0.57
C LYS A 198 3.98 -2.31 -0.02
N MET A 199 4.87 -3.25 0.30
CA MET A 199 6.21 -3.29 -0.28
C MET A 199 6.19 -3.44 -1.80
N LYS A 200 5.31 -4.29 -2.35
CA LYS A 200 5.15 -4.47 -3.79
C LYS A 200 4.63 -3.21 -4.47
N ALA A 201 3.63 -2.54 -3.89
CA ALA A 201 3.07 -1.30 -4.40
C ALA A 201 4.11 -0.17 -4.39
N GLU A 202 4.85 -0.02 -3.29
CA GLU A 202 5.89 0.99 -3.12
C GLU A 202 7.01 0.83 -4.17
N ARG A 203 7.47 -0.41 -4.41
CA ARG A 203 8.47 -0.70 -5.47
C ARG A 203 7.97 -0.32 -6.86
N ARG A 204 6.69 -0.62 -7.17
CA ARG A 204 6.09 -0.26 -8.47
C ARG A 204 5.96 1.25 -8.64
N SER A 205 5.52 1.95 -7.59
CA SER A 205 5.39 3.40 -7.55
C SER A 205 6.75 4.09 -7.78
N ASN A 206 7.79 3.67 -7.06
CA ASN A 206 9.13 4.22 -7.25
C ASN A 206 9.67 3.97 -8.66
N LYS A 207 9.50 2.76 -9.20
CA LYS A 207 9.93 2.44 -10.57
C LYS A 207 9.29 3.36 -11.61
N GLU A 208 7.97 3.56 -11.52
CA GLU A 208 7.25 4.45 -12.44
C GLU A 208 7.71 5.90 -12.29
N ARG A 209 7.91 6.36 -11.06
CA ARG A 209 8.43 7.71 -10.78
C ARG A 209 9.81 7.93 -11.39
N MET A 210 10.72 6.97 -11.25
CA MET A 210 12.06 7.03 -11.84
C MET A 210 11.99 7.09 -13.37
N LYS A 211 11.06 6.36 -13.98
CA LYS A 211 10.81 6.39 -15.42
C LYS A 211 10.35 7.78 -15.88
N GLN A 212 9.33 8.34 -15.24
CA GLN A 212 8.82 9.68 -15.57
C GLN A 212 9.88 10.77 -15.40
N MET A 213 10.69 10.67 -14.35
CA MET A 213 11.79 11.61 -14.09
C MET A 213 12.85 11.55 -15.20
N LYS A 214 13.21 10.34 -15.65
CA LYS A 214 14.14 10.15 -16.77
C LYS A 214 13.60 10.72 -18.07
N GLU A 215 12.34 10.42 -18.41
CA GLU A 215 11.68 10.94 -19.62
C GLU A 215 11.66 12.47 -19.64
N LYS A 216 11.37 13.09 -18.49
CA LYS A 216 11.40 14.55 -18.37
C LYS A 216 12.79 15.13 -18.62
N MET A 217 13.82 14.53 -18.04
CA MET A 217 15.20 15.00 -18.22
C MET A 217 15.64 14.91 -19.68
N ASP A 218 15.36 13.78 -20.33
CA ASP A 218 15.70 13.58 -21.75
C ASP A 218 15.04 14.66 -22.62
N GLU A 219 13.80 15.03 -22.30
CA GLU A 219 13.06 16.10 -22.96
C GLU A 219 13.62 17.50 -22.67
N GLU A 220 13.94 17.82 -21.40
CA GLU A 220 14.54 19.10 -21.03
C GLU A 220 15.90 19.30 -21.72
N ILE A 221 16.74 18.26 -21.78
CA ILE A 221 18.03 18.30 -22.47
C ILE A 221 17.83 18.50 -23.98
N ARG A 222 16.85 17.81 -24.58
CA ARG A 222 16.52 17.99 -25.99
C ARG A 222 16.14 19.44 -26.29
N LEU A 223 15.26 20.02 -25.49
CA LEU A 223 14.83 21.42 -25.63
C LEU A 223 15.99 22.41 -25.46
N GLN A 224 16.87 22.19 -24.47
CA GLN A 224 18.06 23.02 -24.27
C GLN A 224 19.01 22.95 -25.48
N ARG A 225 19.25 21.76 -26.05
CA ARG A 225 20.07 21.60 -27.25
C ARG A 225 19.47 22.32 -28.46
N GLU A 226 18.15 22.26 -28.62
CA GLU A 226 17.45 22.97 -29.70
C GLU A 226 17.55 24.50 -29.55
N GLU A 227 17.37 25.02 -28.34
CA GLU A 227 17.50 26.45 -28.05
C GLU A 227 18.94 26.94 -28.28
N ALA A 228 19.93 26.17 -27.84
CA ALA A 228 21.33 26.44 -28.08
C ALA A 228 21.67 26.45 -29.58
N LYS A 229 21.11 25.50 -30.34
CA LYS A 229 21.26 25.45 -31.80
C LYS A 229 20.67 26.68 -32.49
N ARG A 230 19.43 27.07 -32.14
CA ARG A 230 18.79 28.28 -32.70
C ARG A 230 19.60 29.54 -32.41
N THR A 231 20.13 29.66 -31.19
CA THR A 231 20.98 30.78 -30.80
C THR A 231 22.28 30.81 -31.61
N MET A 232 22.90 29.65 -31.83
CA MET A 232 24.09 29.52 -32.67
C MET A 232 23.83 29.84 -34.14
N ASP A 233 22.72 29.38 -34.70
CA ASP A 233 22.33 29.66 -36.08
C ASP A 233 22.09 31.16 -36.29
N SER A 234 21.50 31.85 -35.30
CA SER A 234 21.34 33.31 -35.31
C SER A 234 22.70 34.02 -35.29
N LYS A 235 23.61 33.61 -34.40
CA LYS A 235 24.98 34.17 -34.32
C LYS A 235 25.77 33.97 -35.63
N LEU A 236 25.63 32.80 -36.28
CA LEU A 236 26.26 32.53 -37.59
C LEU A 236 25.78 33.49 -38.68
N ARG A 237 24.47 33.78 -38.73
CA ARG A 237 23.92 34.74 -39.72
C ARG A 237 24.46 36.14 -39.50
N VAL A 238 24.46 36.62 -38.26
CA VAL A 238 25.00 37.95 -37.93
C VAL A 238 26.50 38.03 -38.26
N GLN A 239 27.25 36.96 -38.01
CA GLN A 239 28.68 36.89 -38.37
C GLN A 239 28.88 37.00 -39.89
N ALA A 240 28.07 36.28 -40.69
CA ALA A 240 28.13 36.34 -42.15
C ALA A 240 27.85 37.77 -42.66
N ASP A 241 26.82 38.43 -42.14
CA ASP A 241 26.47 39.82 -42.50
C ASP A 241 27.60 40.81 -42.16
N LEU A 242 28.31 40.60 -41.04
CA LEU A 242 29.44 41.44 -40.64
C LEU A 242 30.63 41.28 -41.59
N LEU A 243 30.89 40.05 -42.06
CA LEU A 243 31.95 39.78 -43.04
C LEU A 243 31.63 40.40 -44.40
N GLU A 244 30.38 40.26 -44.87
CA GLU A 244 29.92 40.86 -46.12
C GLU A 244 30.06 42.39 -46.12
N LYS A 245 29.74 43.04 -44.99
CA LYS A 245 29.89 44.49 -44.80
C LYS A 245 31.34 44.94 -44.52
N GLY A 246 32.31 44.03 -44.52
CA GLY A 246 33.74 44.33 -44.32
C GLY A 246 34.18 44.55 -42.88
N PHE A 247 33.33 44.32 -41.88
CA PHE A 247 33.65 44.51 -40.45
C PHE A 247 34.40 43.31 -39.84
N LYS A 248 35.61 43.02 -40.36
CA LYS A 248 36.41 41.84 -39.97
C LYS A 248 36.65 41.71 -38.46
N GLU A 249 37.07 42.79 -37.79
CA GLU A 249 37.31 42.75 -36.34
C GLU A 249 36.06 42.41 -35.53
N LYS A 250 34.87 42.85 -35.97
CA LYS A 250 33.60 42.53 -35.29
C LYS A 250 33.24 41.05 -35.51
N ALA A 251 33.48 40.53 -36.72
CA ALA A 251 33.26 39.12 -37.03
C ALA A 251 34.20 38.21 -36.22
N ASP A 252 35.47 38.60 -36.04
CA ASP A 252 36.44 37.84 -35.23
C ASP A 252 36.06 37.81 -33.75
N ARG A 253 35.57 38.94 -33.19
CA ARG A 253 35.00 38.96 -31.83
C ARG A 253 33.80 38.03 -31.71
N MET A 254 32.92 38.02 -32.71
CA MET A 254 31.76 37.13 -32.74
C MET A 254 32.16 35.64 -32.80
N THR A 255 33.22 35.29 -33.54
CA THR A 255 33.80 33.94 -33.54
C THR A 255 34.16 33.49 -32.13
N LYS A 256 34.88 34.35 -31.38
CA LYS A 256 35.28 34.09 -30.00
C LYS A 256 34.07 33.92 -29.07
N GLU A 257 33.07 34.79 -29.19
CA GLU A 257 31.81 34.65 -28.43
C GLU A 257 31.09 33.33 -28.71
N MET A 258 31.11 32.86 -29.96
CA MET A 258 30.50 31.59 -30.35
C MET A 258 31.27 30.38 -29.81
N GLU A 259 32.60 30.44 -29.78
CA GLU A 259 33.44 29.42 -29.14
C GLU A 259 33.17 29.34 -27.64
N ASP A 260 33.13 30.49 -26.96
CA ASP A 260 32.80 30.58 -25.55
C ASP A 260 31.37 30.07 -25.26
N PHE A 261 30.41 30.43 -26.11
CA PHE A 261 29.04 29.95 -26.00
C PHE A 261 28.97 28.42 -26.15
N ARG A 262 29.64 27.85 -27.16
CA ARG A 262 29.72 26.38 -27.34
C ARG A 262 30.33 25.70 -26.13
N LYS A 263 31.39 26.26 -25.56
CA LYS A 263 32.06 25.70 -24.37
C LYS A 263 31.12 25.73 -23.15
N LYS A 264 30.52 26.90 -22.86
CA LYS A 264 29.56 27.07 -21.76
C LYS A 264 28.35 26.15 -21.89
N ASN A 265 27.81 25.97 -23.10
CA ASN A 265 26.66 25.09 -23.32
C ASN A 265 27.01 23.62 -23.07
N LYS A 266 28.17 23.15 -23.56
CA LYS A 266 28.65 21.78 -23.29
C LYS A 266 28.89 21.54 -21.80
N GLU A 267 29.39 22.54 -21.08
CA GLU A 267 29.63 22.45 -19.65
C GLU A 267 28.32 22.44 -18.85
N ALA A 268 27.37 23.31 -19.21
CA ALA A 268 26.04 23.34 -18.60
C ALA A 268 25.29 22.01 -18.78
N GLU A 269 25.35 21.42 -19.97
CA GLU A 269 24.75 20.11 -20.27
C GLU A 269 25.36 19.00 -19.39
N LYS A 270 26.70 18.91 -19.33
CA LYS A 270 27.40 17.95 -18.47
C LYS A 270 27.05 18.13 -16.98
N ASN A 271 26.96 19.38 -16.52
CA ASN A 271 26.61 19.68 -15.14
C ASN A 271 25.17 19.28 -14.84
N SER A 272 24.23 19.54 -15.75
CA SER A 272 22.83 19.12 -15.64
C SER A 272 22.72 17.59 -15.57
N ASP A 273 23.45 16.89 -16.44
CA ASP A 273 23.51 15.42 -16.46
C ASP A 273 23.98 14.84 -15.12
N GLN A 274 25.03 15.43 -14.54
CA GLN A 274 25.58 14.97 -13.27
C GLN A 274 24.64 15.24 -12.09
N LEU A 275 24.02 16.42 -12.03
CA LEU A 275 23.07 16.78 -10.98
C LEU A 275 21.87 15.83 -10.98
N PHE A 276 21.34 15.52 -12.16
CA PHE A 276 20.23 14.59 -12.28
C PHE A 276 20.59 13.16 -11.86
N LYS A 277 21.76 12.65 -12.25
CA LYS A 277 22.24 11.32 -11.82
C LYS A 277 22.30 11.24 -10.29
N ASN A 278 22.88 12.26 -9.66
CA ASN A 278 22.97 12.35 -8.21
C ASN A 278 21.57 12.38 -7.54
N MET A 279 20.63 13.13 -8.12
CA MET A 279 19.25 13.17 -7.64
C MET A 279 18.58 11.79 -7.69
N ILE A 280 18.61 11.10 -8.84
CA ILE A 280 18.02 9.77 -9.00
C ILE A 280 18.65 8.78 -8.03
N GLU A 281 19.97 8.81 -7.86
CA GLU A 281 20.67 7.95 -6.92
C GLU A 281 20.23 8.20 -5.47
N ASN A 282 20.12 9.46 -5.06
CA ASN A 282 19.64 9.84 -3.73
C ASN A 282 18.18 9.41 -3.49
N MET A 283 17.31 9.54 -4.49
CA MET A 283 15.93 9.07 -4.40
C MET A 283 15.85 7.56 -4.24
N ASN A 284 16.59 6.80 -5.05
CA ASN A 284 16.65 5.34 -4.94
C ASN A 284 17.21 4.89 -3.59
N LYS A 285 18.25 5.56 -3.05
CA LYS A 285 18.77 5.27 -1.71
C LYS A 285 17.69 5.42 -0.62
N ARG A 286 16.95 6.53 -0.63
CA ARG A 286 15.83 6.75 0.31
C ARG A 286 14.74 5.70 0.18
N HIS A 287 14.39 5.34 -1.06
CA HIS A 287 13.41 4.29 -1.32
C HIS A 287 13.89 2.92 -0.80
N ASP A 288 15.16 2.56 -1.05
CA ASP A 288 15.75 1.32 -0.57
C ASP A 288 15.79 1.25 0.96
N GLU A 289 16.09 2.36 1.64
CA GLU A 289 16.00 2.47 3.10
C GLU A 289 14.57 2.21 3.61
N THR A 290 13.59 2.79 2.93
CA THR A 290 12.16 2.61 3.26
C THR A 290 11.74 1.14 3.08
N ILE A 291 12.12 0.51 1.96
CA ILE A 291 11.87 -0.91 1.71
C ILE A 291 12.59 -1.79 2.73
N LYS A 292 13.85 -1.48 3.09
CA LYS A 292 14.60 -2.22 4.12
C LYS A 292 13.90 -2.16 5.48
N LEU A 293 13.34 -1.01 5.87
CA LEU A 293 12.58 -0.88 7.11
C LEU A 293 11.34 -1.78 7.09
N MET A 294 10.57 -1.77 5.99
CA MET A 294 9.41 -2.64 5.83
C MET A 294 9.81 -4.13 5.85
N MET A 295 10.94 -4.50 5.24
CA MET A 295 11.45 -5.87 5.25
C MET A 295 11.85 -6.35 6.64
N ARG A 296 12.45 -5.47 7.47
CA ARG A 296 12.74 -5.79 8.88
C ARG A 296 11.45 -6.02 9.65
N GLN A 297 10.47 -5.12 9.52
CA GLN A 297 9.16 -5.28 10.15
C GLN A 297 8.47 -6.59 9.73
N HIS A 298 8.54 -6.95 8.44
CA HIS A 298 8.02 -8.20 7.93
C HIS A 298 8.73 -9.41 8.55
N SER A 299 10.06 -9.37 8.64
CA SER A 299 10.85 -10.44 9.27
C SER A 299 10.53 -10.59 10.76
N GLU A 300 10.35 -9.49 11.49
CA GLU A 300 9.96 -9.50 12.90
C GLU A 300 8.57 -10.12 13.08
N GLN A 301 7.59 -9.74 12.25
CA GLN A 301 6.26 -10.35 12.25
C GLN A 301 6.30 -11.84 11.98
N MET A 302 7.11 -12.28 11.01
CA MET A 302 7.32 -13.70 10.71
C MET A 302 7.91 -14.47 11.88
N ASN A 303 8.95 -13.92 12.51
CA ASN A 303 9.57 -14.56 13.69
C ASN A 303 8.56 -14.70 14.82
N VAL A 304 7.71 -13.70 15.04
CA VAL A 304 6.63 -13.77 16.04
C VAL A 304 5.66 -14.91 15.68
N ILE A 305 5.16 -14.98 14.45
CA ILE A 305 4.23 -16.05 14.03
C ILE A 305 4.88 -17.44 14.20
N MET A 306 6.13 -17.62 13.77
CA MET A 306 6.86 -18.89 13.87
C MET A 306 7.14 -19.32 15.31
N SER A 307 7.27 -18.36 16.24
CA SER A 307 7.50 -18.64 17.68
C SER A 307 6.22 -18.98 18.45
N MET A 308 5.04 -18.76 17.86
CA MET A 308 3.78 -19.04 18.53
C MET A 308 3.52 -20.56 18.62
N PRO A 309 2.87 -21.04 19.69
CA PRO A 309 2.42 -22.41 19.76
C PRO A 309 1.48 -22.72 18.59
N ARG A 310 1.51 -23.96 18.10
CA ARG A 310 0.56 -24.40 17.08
C ARG A 310 -0.79 -24.67 17.76
N PRO A 311 -1.92 -24.26 17.16
CA PRO A 311 -3.23 -24.69 17.62
C PRO A 311 -3.28 -26.21 17.62
N GLU A 312 -3.71 -26.82 18.73
CA GLU A 312 -3.94 -28.27 18.77
C GLU A 312 -5.04 -28.62 17.78
N SER A 313 -4.73 -29.47 16.80
CA SER A 313 -5.65 -29.85 15.73
C SER A 313 -6.67 -30.87 16.27
N ASP A 314 -7.76 -30.40 16.84
CA ASP A 314 -8.92 -31.25 17.11
C ASP A 314 -9.87 -31.19 15.91
N SER A 315 -10.01 -32.31 15.20
CA SER A 315 -10.89 -32.45 14.01
C SER A 315 -12.39 -32.22 14.27
N SER A 316 -12.80 -32.11 15.54
CA SER A 316 -14.21 -31.96 15.95
C SER A 316 -14.70 -30.51 16.09
N SER A 317 -13.82 -29.49 16.10
CA SER A 317 -14.24 -28.09 16.17
C SER A 317 -14.39 -27.49 14.77
N LEU A 318 -15.63 -27.19 14.35
CA LEU A 318 -15.90 -26.59 13.04
C LEU A 318 -15.32 -25.19 12.94
N ILE A 319 -15.35 -24.40 14.02
CA ILE A 319 -14.68 -23.09 14.06
C ILE A 319 -13.18 -23.27 13.81
N LEU A 320 -12.52 -24.21 14.49
CA LEU A 320 -11.09 -24.46 14.29
C LEU A 320 -10.81 -24.88 12.85
N CYS A 321 -11.61 -25.77 12.25
CA CYS A 321 -11.48 -26.13 10.84
C CYS A 321 -11.66 -24.93 9.89
N LEU A 322 -12.64 -24.05 10.14
CA LEU A 322 -12.86 -22.82 9.36
C LEU A 322 -11.73 -21.79 9.52
N LEU A 323 -11.04 -21.80 10.66
CA LEU A 323 -9.87 -20.96 10.93
C LEU A 323 -8.62 -21.52 10.27
N LEU A 324 -8.40 -22.84 10.37
CA LEU A 324 -7.25 -23.53 9.79
C LEU A 324 -7.34 -23.68 8.26
N ALA A 325 -8.54 -23.77 7.68
CA ALA A 325 -8.72 -23.80 6.22
C ALA A 325 -8.22 -22.51 5.53
N GLY A 326 -8.20 -21.38 6.25
CA GLY A 326 -7.59 -20.13 5.79
C GLY A 326 -6.06 -20.18 5.71
N LEU A 327 -5.41 -21.05 6.50
CA LEU A 327 -3.95 -21.21 6.55
C LEU A 327 -3.39 -22.03 5.37
N GLY A 328 -4.24 -22.76 4.64
CA GLY A 328 -3.86 -23.62 3.51
C GLY A 328 -3.92 -22.97 2.12
N GLY A 329 -4.17 -21.66 2.03
CA GLY A 329 -4.53 -20.95 0.80
C GLY A 329 -3.37 -20.47 -0.07
N GLY A 330 -2.32 -21.27 -0.25
CA GLY A 330 -1.28 -21.03 -1.24
C GLY A 330 -1.43 -21.99 -2.43
N SER A 331 -2.02 -21.50 -3.53
CA SER A 331 -2.00 -22.14 -4.86
C SER A 331 -2.63 -23.55 -4.96
N LEU A 332 -3.96 -23.62 -5.00
CA LEU A 332 -4.62 -24.63 -5.83
C LEU A 332 -4.72 -24.06 -7.25
N GLY A 333 -3.66 -24.34 -8.02
CA GLY A 333 -3.67 -24.17 -9.46
C GLY A 333 -4.84 -24.92 -10.07
N SER A 334 -5.56 -24.22 -10.94
CA SER A 334 -6.58 -24.75 -11.82
C SER A 334 -6.17 -26.10 -12.43
N GLY A 335 -6.91 -27.14 -12.07
CA GLY A 335 -6.87 -28.41 -12.76
C GLY A 335 -7.27 -28.24 -14.22
N SER A 336 -6.36 -28.58 -15.12
CA SER A 336 -6.70 -29.11 -16.44
C SER A 336 -6.24 -30.56 -16.45
N CYS A 337 -7.15 -31.45 -16.10
CA CYS A 337 -7.03 -32.86 -16.41
C CYS A 337 -7.10 -33.01 -17.94
N SER A 338 -6.03 -33.52 -18.55
CA SER A 338 -6.06 -34.06 -19.90
C SER A 338 -5.00 -35.15 -20.00
N PHE A 339 -5.38 -36.37 -19.64
CA PHE A 339 -4.78 -37.56 -20.20
C PHE A 339 -5.34 -37.76 -21.62
N PRO A 340 -4.53 -38.25 -22.55
CA PRO A 340 -5.02 -39.23 -23.50
C PRO A 340 -4.30 -40.57 -23.32
N CYS A 341 -5.12 -41.61 -23.30
CA CYS A 341 -4.71 -43.00 -23.40
C CYS A 341 -3.85 -43.24 -24.64
N SER A 342 -2.88 -44.14 -24.47
CA SER A 342 -2.21 -44.84 -25.54
C SER A 342 -3.21 -45.66 -26.38
N CYS A 343 -3.08 -45.56 -27.69
CA CYS A 343 -3.17 -46.68 -28.62
C CYS A 343 -1.96 -46.57 -29.55
#